data_AF-A0A4R2NR26-F1
#
_entry.id   AF-A0A4R2NR26-F1
#
_cell.length_a   1.000
_cell.length_b   1.000
_cell.length_c   1.000
_cell.angle_alpha   90.00
_cell.angle_beta   90.00
_cell.angle_gamma   90.00
#
_symmetry.space_group_name_H-M   'P 1'
#
loop_
_entity.id
_entity.type
_entity.pdbx_description
1 polymer ?
#
loop_
_entity_poly.entity_id
_entity_poly.type
_entity_poly.pdbx_seq_one_letter_code
_entity_poly.pdbx_strand_id
1 'polypeptide(L)'
;MSSLFNDGCGCSGKTESANTKCKGCVCELLAQLDDRRVSDFCTNGGRQRLLIKNKGAAQPVSLDGTGVPTEFTLENFDRDNCCAVFSFEMMTGTSPVTTVRRTFIEDCRSIAGIACLGEEGTTGTL
;
A
#
# COMPACT_ATOMS: atom_id res chain seq x y z
N MET A 1 38.11 -4.29 7.96
CA MET A 1 36.74 -4.04 8.47
C MET A 1 36.03 -3.22 7.40
N SER A 2 35.39 -3.90 6.46
CA SER A 2 34.79 -3.27 5.29
C SER A 2 33.32 -3.02 5.58
N SER A 3 32.92 -1.75 5.46
CA SER A 3 31.54 -1.28 5.65
C SER A 3 30.59 -2.01 4.70
N LEU A 4 29.51 -2.58 5.26
CA LEU A 4 28.47 -3.35 4.58
C LEU A 4 27.20 -2.53 4.30
N PHE A 5 27.29 -1.20 4.28
CA PHE A 5 26.20 -0.35 3.82
C PHE A 5 26.35 -0.15 2.31
N ASN A 6 25.94 -1.17 1.57
CA ASN A 6 25.74 -1.08 0.12
C ASN A 6 24.35 -0.48 -0.12
N ASP A 7 24.29 0.55 -0.97
CA ASP A 7 23.11 1.34 -1.35
C ASP A 7 22.01 0.49 -2.03
N GLY A 8 21.33 -0.34 -1.26
CA GLY A 8 20.32 -1.28 -1.71
C GLY A 8 18.89 -0.77 -1.61
N CYS A 9 18.57 0.38 -2.24
CA CYS A 9 17.19 0.65 -2.64
C CYS A 9 17.07 0.27 -4.12
N GLY A 10 16.77 -1.02 -4.37
CA GLY A 10 16.73 -1.64 -5.68
C GLY A 10 15.57 -1.18 -6.57
N CYS A 11 15.52 0.11 -6.92
CA CYS A 11 14.63 0.67 -7.95
C CYS A 11 15.45 1.04 -9.21
N SER A 12 16.31 0.13 -9.67
CA SER A 12 17.09 0.33 -10.91
C SER A 12 16.83 -0.80 -11.90
N GLY A 13 15.75 -0.65 -12.65
CA GLY A 13 15.45 -1.40 -13.86
C GLY A 13 14.92 -0.44 -14.91
N LYS A 14 15.80 0.05 -15.78
CA LYS A 14 15.50 0.98 -16.87
C LYS A 14 14.44 0.39 -17.81
N THR A 15 13.33 1.08 -17.95
CA THR A 15 12.78 1.43 -19.27
C THR A 15 12.21 2.84 -19.13
N GLU A 16 12.58 3.73 -20.06
CA GLU A 16 12.01 5.07 -20.19
C GLU A 16 10.52 4.96 -20.49
N SER A 17 9.70 4.82 -19.45
CA SER A 17 8.25 4.72 -19.60
C SER A 17 7.68 6.13 -19.56
N ALA A 18 7.61 6.74 -20.74
CA ALA A 18 6.68 7.80 -21.13
C ALA A 18 6.38 8.87 -20.06
N ASN A 19 7.29 9.81 -19.82
CA ASN A 19 7.03 11.14 -19.24
C ASN A 19 5.86 11.23 -18.21
N THR A 20 5.76 10.27 -17.28
CA THR A 20 4.63 10.21 -16.35
C THR A 20 4.86 11.24 -15.26
N LYS A 21 3.85 12.06 -14.98
CA LYS A 21 3.91 13.12 -13.95
C LYS A 21 4.10 12.55 -12.54
N CYS A 22 3.94 11.24 -12.38
CA CYS A 22 3.95 10.50 -11.13
C CYS A 22 5.33 9.92 -10.86
N LYS A 23 6.29 10.78 -10.51
CA LYS A 23 7.64 10.35 -10.13
C LYS A 23 7.73 10.14 -8.62
N GLY A 24 8.32 9.03 -8.20
CA GLY A 24 8.61 8.73 -6.79
C GLY A 24 8.41 7.26 -6.45
N CYS A 25 9.12 6.79 -5.42
CA CYS A 25 9.13 5.37 -5.03
C CYS A 25 7.72 4.80 -4.79
N VAL A 26 6.83 5.56 -4.15
CA VAL A 26 5.45 5.11 -3.88
C VAL A 26 4.63 5.00 -5.17
N CYS A 27 4.71 6.00 -6.06
CA CYS A 27 4.01 5.98 -7.33
C CYS A 27 4.48 4.83 -8.23
N GLU A 28 5.80 4.58 -8.27
CA GLU A 28 6.37 3.46 -9.01
C GLU A 28 5.97 2.11 -8.43
N LEU A 29 5.95 1.97 -7.10
CA LEU A 29 5.48 0.76 -6.44
C LEU A 29 4.01 0.48 -6.77
N LEU A 30 3.13 1.49 -6.65
CA LEU A 30 1.71 1.35 -6.97
C LEU A 30 1.49 0.95 -8.44
N ALA A 31 2.25 1.56 -9.36
CA ALA A 31 2.23 1.20 -10.77
C ALA A 31 2.70 -0.23 -11.05
N GLN A 32 3.66 -0.74 -10.28
CA GLN A 32 4.16 -2.11 -10.39
C GLN A 32 3.20 -3.14 -9.77
N LEU A 33 2.53 -2.78 -8.67
CA LEU A 33 1.50 -3.61 -8.03
C LEU A 33 0.28 -3.75 -8.94
N ASP A 34 -0.16 -2.66 -9.56
CA ASP A 34 -1.29 -2.64 -10.50
C ASP A 34 -1.00 -3.49 -11.76
N ASP A 35 0.17 -3.30 -12.38
CA ASP A 35 0.63 -4.12 -13.51
C ASP A 35 0.92 -5.59 -13.13
N ARG A 36 0.81 -5.98 -11.85
CA ARG A 36 1.20 -7.30 -11.30
C ARG A 36 2.66 -7.68 -11.60
N ARG A 37 3.54 -6.70 -11.84
CA ARG A 37 4.98 -6.94 -12.06
C ARG A 37 5.70 -7.36 -10.78
N VAL A 38 5.15 -6.97 -9.65
CA VAL A 38 5.63 -7.36 -8.33
C VAL A 38 4.49 -8.12 -7.64
N SER A 39 4.43 -9.43 -7.88
CA SER A 39 3.47 -10.33 -7.25
C SER A 39 3.77 -10.58 -5.78
N ASP A 40 4.98 -10.28 -5.31
CA ASP A 40 5.48 -10.79 -4.02
C ASP A 40 5.63 -9.70 -2.96
N PHE A 41 5.38 -8.43 -3.28
CA PHE A 41 5.55 -7.32 -2.33
C PHE A 41 4.68 -7.49 -1.08
N CYS A 42 3.46 -8.03 -1.26
CA CYS A 42 2.48 -8.18 -0.19
C CYS A 42 1.63 -9.44 -0.26
N THR A 43 2.13 -10.44 -0.97
CA THR A 43 1.32 -11.58 -1.40
C THR A 43 2.16 -12.82 -1.21
N ASN A 44 2.36 -13.24 0.04
CA ASN A 44 2.86 -14.59 0.35
C ASN A 44 1.71 -15.60 0.18
N GLY A 45 1.14 -15.69 -1.03
CA GLY A 45 0.04 -16.61 -1.36
C GLY A 45 -1.36 -16.20 -0.88
N GLY A 46 -1.53 -15.03 -0.26
CA GLY A 46 -2.79 -14.51 0.30
C GLY A 46 -3.35 -13.24 -0.37
N ARG A 47 -4.28 -12.54 0.30
CA ARG A 47 -4.81 -11.23 -0.17
C ARG A 47 -3.84 -10.11 0.20
N GLN A 48 -3.58 -9.20 -0.74
CA GLN A 48 -2.75 -8.01 -0.50
C GLN A 48 -3.36 -7.13 0.60
N ARG A 49 -2.58 -6.85 1.64
CA ARG A 49 -2.93 -5.96 2.76
C ARG A 49 -1.89 -4.86 2.92
N LEU A 50 -2.32 -3.63 2.70
CA LEU A 50 -1.48 -2.44 2.71
C LEU A 50 -1.91 -1.50 3.84
N LEU A 51 -0.92 -0.90 4.50
CA LEU A 51 -1.13 0.29 5.32
C LEU A 51 -0.55 1.51 4.59
N ILE A 52 -1.34 2.58 4.52
CA ILE A 52 -0.95 3.81 3.84
C ILE A 52 -0.51 4.83 4.89
N LYS A 53 0.66 5.45 4.70
CA LYS A 53 1.13 6.56 5.53
C LYS A 53 1.25 7.83 4.70
N ASN A 54 0.50 8.86 5.08
CA ASN A 54 0.49 10.15 4.38
C ASN A 54 1.60 11.07 4.85
N LYS A 55 2.03 11.97 3.95
CA LYS A 55 3.03 13.00 4.28
C LYS A 55 2.50 13.91 5.38
N GLY A 56 3.35 14.18 6.37
CA GLY A 56 2.98 14.96 7.55
C GLY A 56 2.14 14.22 8.58
N ALA A 57 1.68 12.99 8.31
CA ALA A 57 0.95 12.18 9.28
C ALA A 57 1.93 11.44 10.21
N ALA A 58 1.61 11.42 11.51
CA ALA A 58 2.37 10.69 12.52
C ALA A 58 2.15 9.17 12.41
N GLN A 59 0.94 8.75 12.05
CA GLN A 59 0.49 7.36 12.00
C GLN A 59 -0.08 7.01 10.62
N PRO A 60 -0.21 5.71 10.28
CA PRO A 60 -0.95 5.28 9.09
C PRO A 60 -2.42 5.74 9.10
N VAL A 61 -3.03 5.76 7.92
CA VAL A 61 -4.43 6.17 7.71
C VAL A 61 -5.39 5.27 8.50
N SER A 62 -6.31 5.88 9.25
CA SER A 62 -7.42 5.24 9.97
C SER A 62 -8.72 5.91 9.53
N LEU A 63 -9.59 5.18 8.84
CA LEU A 63 -10.85 5.69 8.26
C LEU A 63 -12.09 5.34 9.09
N ASP A 64 -11.95 4.47 10.09
CA ASP A 64 -13.02 4.02 10.98
C ASP A 64 -13.15 4.89 12.25
N GLY A 65 -12.21 5.82 12.47
CA GLY A 65 -12.19 6.73 13.61
C GLY A 65 -11.74 6.07 14.92
N THR A 66 -11.31 4.81 14.90
CA THR A 66 -10.83 4.09 16.09
C THR A 66 -9.36 4.38 16.40
N GLY A 67 -8.63 4.96 15.44
CA GLY A 67 -7.19 5.14 15.51
C GLY A 67 -6.40 3.89 15.10
N VAL A 68 -7.08 2.78 14.82
CA VAL A 68 -6.47 1.58 14.25
C VAL A 68 -6.21 1.82 12.76
N PRO A 69 -4.99 1.56 12.25
CA PRO A 69 -4.69 1.63 10.82
C PRO A 69 -5.67 0.81 9.98
N THR A 70 -6.19 1.42 8.92
CA THR A 70 -7.08 0.75 7.97
C THR A 70 -6.25 -0.10 7.00
N GLU A 71 -6.67 -1.34 6.82
CA GLU A 71 -6.09 -2.25 5.83
C GLU A 71 -6.71 -2.00 4.45
N PHE A 72 -5.84 -1.75 3.47
CA PHE A 72 -6.23 -1.47 2.11
C PHE A 72 -5.79 -2.58 1.16
N THR A 73 -6.59 -2.82 0.12
CA THR A 73 -6.19 -3.55 -1.08
C THR A 73 -6.12 -2.56 -2.23
N LEU A 74 -5.06 -2.58 -3.03
CA LEU A 74 -4.99 -1.77 -4.26
C LEU A 74 -5.91 -2.39 -5.32
N GLU A 75 -6.80 -1.58 -5.89
CA GLU A 75 -7.69 -2.00 -6.97
C GLU A 75 -7.20 -1.54 -8.34
N ASN A 76 -6.67 -0.32 -8.40
CA ASN A 76 -6.22 0.30 -9.66
C ASN A 76 -5.23 1.45 -9.38
N PHE A 77 -4.31 1.70 -10.30
CA PHE A 77 -3.47 2.90 -10.30
C PHE A 77 -3.49 3.62 -11.66
N ASP A 78 -4.00 4.86 -11.66
CA ASP A 78 -4.01 5.72 -12.84
C ASP A 78 -2.70 6.53 -12.93
N ARG A 79 -1.86 6.16 -13.91
CA ARG A 79 -0.56 6.79 -14.18
C ARG A 79 -0.64 8.18 -14.78
N ASP A 80 -1.76 8.55 -15.38
CA ASP A 80 -1.93 9.87 -15.99
C ASP A 80 -2.22 10.93 -14.92
N ASN A 81 -2.96 10.52 -13.88
CA ASN A 81 -3.43 11.40 -12.80
C ASN A 81 -2.71 11.18 -11.46
N CYS A 82 -1.85 10.17 -11.34
CA CYS A 82 -1.17 9.78 -10.10
C CYS A 82 -2.11 9.29 -8.99
N CYS A 83 -3.31 8.84 -9.36
CA CYS A 83 -4.36 8.45 -8.43
C CYS A 83 -4.34 6.94 -8.21
N ALA A 84 -4.26 6.53 -6.94
CA ALA A 84 -4.47 5.15 -6.53
C ALA A 84 -5.88 4.97 -5.99
N VAL A 85 -6.52 3.89 -6.43
CA VAL A 85 -7.84 3.46 -5.94
C VAL A 85 -7.63 2.24 -5.07
N PHE A 86 -8.01 2.37 -3.81
CA PHE A 86 -7.95 1.32 -2.81
C PHE A 86 -9.35 0.89 -2.39
N SER A 87 -9.50 -0.37 -2.02
CA SER A 87 -10.67 -0.84 -1.30
C SER A 87 -10.31 -1.23 0.13
N PHE A 88 -11.28 -1.09 1.03
CA PHE A 88 -11.16 -1.50 2.42
C PHE A 88 -12.52 -1.99 2.94
N GLU A 89 -12.51 -2.75 4.02
CA GLU A 89 -13.72 -3.26 4.65
C GLU A 89 -14.01 -2.46 5.92
N MET A 90 -15.26 -2.06 6.09
CA MET A 90 -15.71 -1.35 7.29
C MET A 90 -16.90 -2.08 7.89
N MET A 91 -16.84 -2.31 9.21
CA MET A 91 -17.98 -2.83 9.96
C MET A 91 -18.99 -1.71 10.20
N THR A 92 -20.25 -1.97 9.86
CA THR A 92 -21.35 -1.02 10.04
C THR A 92 -22.56 -1.69 10.68
N GLY A 93 -23.31 -0.91 11.47
CA GLY A 93 -24.48 -1.39 12.21
C GLY A 93 -24.13 -1.89 13.62
N THR A 94 -25.15 -1.91 14.49
CA THR A 94 -25.02 -2.38 15.88
C THR A 94 -25.57 -3.79 16.08
N SER A 95 -26.51 -4.25 15.25
CA SER A 95 -26.94 -5.66 15.13
C SER A 95 -27.95 -5.84 13.97
N PRO A 96 -27.71 -6.75 12.99
CA PRO A 96 -26.45 -7.47 12.79
C PRO A 96 -25.34 -6.51 12.36
N VAL A 97 -24.11 -6.80 12.80
CA VAL A 97 -22.93 -6.13 12.25
C VAL A 97 -22.75 -6.61 10.81
N THR A 98 -22.58 -5.67 9.90
CA THR A 98 -22.39 -5.95 8.47
C THR A 98 -21.06 -5.40 8.00
N THR A 99 -20.32 -6.21 7.26
CA THR A 99 -19.08 -5.79 6.62
C THR A 99 -19.42 -5.17 5.27
N VAL A 100 -19.08 -3.90 5.08
CA VAL A 100 -19.31 -3.17 3.84
C VAL A 100 -17.96 -2.83 3.21
N ARG A 101 -17.76 -3.23 1.96
CA ARG A 101 -16.60 -2.82 1.17
C ARG A 101 -16.75 -1.37 0.73
N ARG A 102 -15.75 -0.55 1.01
CA ARG A 102 -15.68 0.87 0.64
C ARG A 102 -14.47 1.13 -0.25
N THR A 103 -14.50 2.28 -0.92
CA THR A 103 -13.42 2.73 -1.81
C THR A 103 -12.75 3.97 -1.21
N PHE A 104 -11.43 4.03 -1.28
CA PHE A 104 -10.60 5.15 -0.87
C PHE A 104 -9.70 5.55 -2.03
N ILE A 105 -9.68 6.82 -2.41
CA ILE A 105 -8.91 7.32 -3.56
C ILE A 105 -7.91 8.34 -3.04
N GLU A 106 -6.63 8.17 -3.39
CA GLU A 106 -5.57 9.07 -2.95
C GLU A 106 -4.50 9.28 -4.02
N ASP A 107 -3.93 10.48 -4.06
CA ASP A 107 -2.80 10.82 -4.91
C ASP A 107 -1.51 10.20 -4.32
N CYS A 108 -0.78 9.41 -5.11
CA CYS A 108 0.47 8.78 -4.69
C CYS A 108 1.54 9.79 -4.23
N ARG A 109 1.44 11.05 -4.67
CA ARG A 109 2.34 12.13 -4.24
C ARG A 109 2.06 12.61 -2.82
N SER A 110 0.87 12.36 -2.28
CA SER A 110 0.49 12.65 -0.90
C SER A 110 0.91 11.55 0.06
N ILE A 111 1.14 10.34 -0.46
CA ILE A 111 1.58 9.18 0.30
C ILE A 111 3.09 9.30 0.55
N ALA A 112 3.50 9.16 1.81
CA ALA A 112 4.90 9.14 2.22
C ALA A 112 5.48 7.73 2.14
N GLY A 113 4.67 6.71 2.39
CA GLY A 113 5.07 5.31 2.32
C GLY A 113 3.89 4.36 2.38
N ILE A 114 4.14 3.14 1.92
CA ILE A 114 3.21 2.01 1.99
C ILE A 114 3.91 0.91 2.78
N ALA A 115 3.25 0.38 3.80
CA ALA A 115 3.73 -0.75 4.56
C ALA A 115 2.91 -1.99 4.22
N CYS A 116 3.59 -3.13 4.19
CA CYS A 116 2.96 -4.40 3.94
C CYS A 116 2.60 -5.11 5.25
N LEU A 117 1.38 -5.63 5.35
CA LEU A 117 1.04 -6.60 6.38
C LEU A 117 1.22 -8.00 5.79
N GLY A 118 2.35 -8.63 6.12
CA GLY A 118 2.52 -10.05 5.88
C GLY A 118 1.45 -10.84 6.63
N GLU A 119 1.14 -12.05 6.15
CA GLU A 119 0.48 -13.00 7.05
C GLU A 119 1.47 -13.26 8.19
N GLU A 120 1.16 -12.79 9.40
CA GLU A 120 1.78 -13.38 10.58
C GLU A 120 1.41 -14.86 10.54
N GLY A 121 2.37 -15.69 10.12
CA GLY A 121 2.38 -17.07 10.56
C GLY A 121 2.27 -17.02 12.07
N THR A 122 1.17 -17.57 12.59
CA THR A 122 0.89 -17.78 14.00
C THR A 122 2.18 -18.17 14.73
N THR A 123 2.82 -17.21 15.38
CA THR A 123 3.70 -17.54 16.50
C THR A 123 2.80 -17.60 17.72
N GLY A 124 1.99 -18.65 17.75
CA GLY A 124 1.66 -19.26 19.02
C GLY A 124 2.98 -19.70 19.65
N THR A 125 3.32 -19.13 20.80
CA THR A 125 4.24 -19.78 21.73
C THR A 125 3.95 -19.25 23.14
N LEU A 126 3.16 -20.06 23.84
CA LEU A 126 3.08 -20.35 25.28
C LEU A 126 2.96 -19.17 26.27
#